data_AF-A0A3B8WDI3-F1
#
_entry.id   AF-A0A3B8WDI3-F1
#
_cell.length_a   1.000
_cell.length_b   1.000
_cell.length_c   1.000
_cell.angle_alpha   90.00
_cell.angle_beta   90.00
_cell.angle_gamma   90.00
#
_symmetry.space_group_name_H-M   'P 1'
#
loop_
_entity.id
_entity.type
_entity.pdbx_description
1 polymer ?
#
loop_
_entity_poly.entity_id
_entity_poly.type
_entity_poly.pdbx_seq_one_letter_code
_entity_poly.pdbx_strand_id
1 'polypeptide(L)' 'GHGLHYHNTERVAAIPGINELNIGHAIIARAVFTGLKDAVRDMKAILDRARA' A
#
# COMPACT_ATOMS: atom_id res chain seq x y z
N GLY A 1 4.89 -5.90 5.95
CA GLY A 1 4.64 -4.72 6.79
C GLY A 1 3.56 -5.05 7.78
N HIS A 2 3.90 -5.11 9.07
CA HIS A 2 2.90 -5.26 10.13
C HIS A 2 2.30 -3.87 10.41
N GLY A 3 1.05 -3.63 10.00
CA GLY A 3 0.34 -2.37 10.25
C GLY A 3 0.42 -1.27 9.17
N LEU A 4 0.94 -1.57 7.98
CA LEU A 4 0.90 -0.62 6.87
C LEU A 4 -0.51 -0.50 6.28
N HIS A 5 -0.93 0.73 6.00
CA HIS A 5 -2.23 1.08 5.43
C HIS A 5 -2.14 2.37 4.59
N TYR A 6 -3.23 2.70 3.88
CA TYR A 6 -3.29 3.78 2.85
C TYR A 6 -2.88 5.19 3.30
N HIS A 7 -2.70 5.43 4.61
CA HIS A 7 -2.34 6.74 5.16
C HIS A 7 -0.91 6.79 5.71
N ASN A 8 -0.23 5.65 5.85
CA ASN A 8 1.14 5.59 6.39
C ASN A 8 2.14 4.92 5.43
N THR A 9 1.67 4.14 4.45
CA THR A 9 2.53 3.41 3.51
C THR A 9 3.46 4.34 2.73
N GLU A 10 2.99 5.52 2.33
CA GLU A 10 3.76 6.47 1.51
C GLU A 10 5.11 6.85 2.14
N ARG A 11 5.09 7.22 3.43
CA ARG A 11 6.32 7.60 4.16
C ARG A 11 7.31 6.45 4.28
N VAL A 12 6.81 5.22 4.42
CA VAL A 12 7.66 4.03 4.48
C VAL A 12 8.21 3.70 3.09
N ALA A 13 7.39 3.77 2.05
CA ALA A 13 7.79 3.49 0.67
C ALA A 13 8.84 4.47 0.12
N ALA A 14 8.91 5.69 0.66
CA ALA A 14 9.93 6.69 0.30
C ALA A 14 11.33 6.42 0.88
N ILE A 15 11.49 5.43 1.78
CA ILE A 15 12.79 5.11 2.37
C ILE A 15 13.70 4.46 1.30
N PRO A 16 14.90 5.03 1.01
CA PRO A 16 15.82 4.45 0.04
C PRO A 16 16.23 3.02 0.40
N GLY A 17 16.34 2.15 -0.60
CA GLY A 17 16.73 0.75 -0.42
C GLY A 17 15.58 -0.21 -0.06
N ILE A 18 14.34 0.29 0.11
CA ILE A 18 13.17 -0.60 0.23
C ILE A 18 12.80 -1.18 -1.12
N ASN A 19 13.08 -2.47 -1.29
CA ASN A 19 12.73 -3.22 -2.50
C ASN A 19 11.24 -3.56 -2.56
N GLU A 20 10.66 -4.01 -1.43
CA GLU A 20 9.31 -4.56 -1.39
C GLU A 20 8.57 -4.21 -0.08
N LEU A 21 7.25 -4.01 -0.17
CA LEU A 21 6.35 -3.86 0.97
C LEU A 21 5.20 -4.88 0.90
N ASN A 22 5.29 -5.93 1.72
CA ASN A 22 4.23 -6.93 1.86
C ASN A 22 3.07 -6.40 2.72
N ILE A 23 1.90 -6.14 2.14
CA ILE A 23 0.74 -5.56 2.85
C ILE A 23 -0.47 -6.49 2.72
N GLY A 24 -1.05 -6.91 3.85
CA GLY A 24 -2.18 -7.84 3.90
C GLY A 24 -3.48 -7.19 4.38
N HIS A 25 -3.66 -7.12 5.71
CA HIS A 25 -4.92 -6.71 6.35
C HIS A 25 -5.54 -5.43 5.78
N ALA A 26 -4.75 -4.38 5.56
CA ALA A 26 -5.26 -3.12 5.03
C ALA A 26 -5.85 -3.25 3.61
N ILE A 27 -5.23 -4.05 2.74
CA ILE A 27 -5.74 -4.29 1.39
C ILE A 27 -7.06 -5.05 1.47
N ILE A 28 -7.13 -6.11 2.27
CA ILE A 28 -8.36 -6.89 2.45
C ILE A 28 -9.48 -6.04 3.07
N ALA A 29 -9.18 -5.24 4.10
CA ALA A 29 -10.15 -4.35 4.73
C ALA A 29 -10.74 -3.34 3.73
N ARG A 30 -9.92 -2.75 2.86
CA ARG A 30 -10.39 -1.86 1.77
C ARG A 30 -11.18 -2.63 0.70
N ALA A 31 -10.77 -3.86 0.40
CA ALA A 31 -11.41 -4.70 -0.61
C ALA A 31 -12.85 -5.07 -0.25
N VAL A 32 -13.20 -5.15 1.04
CA VAL A 32 -14.59 -5.36 1.49
C VAL A 32 -15.54 -4.27 0.98
N PHE A 33 -15.04 -3.04 0.78
CA PHE A 33 -15.84 -1.90 0.32
C PHE A 33 -15.71 -1.60 -1.16
N THR A 34 -14.56 -1.91 -1.76
CA THR A 34 -14.21 -1.45 -3.13
C THR A 34 -13.89 -2.60 -4.10
N GLY A 35 -13.79 -3.83 -3.60
CA GLY A 35 -13.28 -4.97 -4.34
C GLY A 35 -11.75 -5.06 -4.31
N LEU A 36 -11.23 -6.28 -4.43
CA LEU A 36 -9.79 -6.56 -4.29
C LEU A 36 -8.95 -5.88 -5.37
N LYS A 37 -9.43 -5.86 -6.62
CA LYS A 37 -8.75 -5.23 -7.75
C LYS A 37 -8.46 -3.75 -7.47
N ASP A 38 -9.46 -3.03 -6.98
CA ASP A 38 -9.37 -1.60 -6.73
C ASP A 38 -8.53 -1.31 -5.50
N ALA A 39 -8.66 -2.11 -4.43
CA ALA A 39 -7.80 -2.00 -3.26
C ALA A 39 -6.30 -2.17 -3.60
N VAL A 40 -5.96 -3.18 -4.41
CA VAL A 40 -4.57 -3.41 -4.84
C VAL A 40 -4.08 -2.27 -5.74
N ARG A 41 -4.91 -1.81 -6.69
CA ARG A 41 -4.59 -0.67 -7.56
C ARG A 41 -4.31 0.60 -6.76
N ASP A 42 -5.17 0.92 -5.80
CA ASP A 42 -5.04 2.10 -4.94
C ASP A 42 -3.74 2.04 -4.10
N MET A 43 -3.42 0.88 -3.52
CA MET A 43 -2.19 0.70 -2.74
C MET A 43 -0.95 0.84 -3.63
N LYS A 44 -0.97 0.26 -4.83
CA LYS A 44 0.12 0.39 -5.79
C LYS A 44 0.35 1.84 -6.21
N ALA A 45 -0.71 2.61 -6.44
CA ALA A 45 -0.59 4.02 -6.78
C ALA A 45 0.10 4.84 -5.68
N ILE A 46 -0.09 4.49 -4.40
CA ILE A 46 0.67 5.10 -3.29
C ILE A 46 2.15 4.76 -3.39
N LEU A 47 2.48 3.50 -3.65
CA LEU A 47 3.88 3.05 -3.79
C LEU A 47 4.58 3.73 -4.97
N ASP A 48 3.88 3.89 -6.09
CA ASP A 48 4.42 4.54 -7.29
C ASP A 48 4.68 6.03 -7.04
N ARG A 49 3.76 6.74 -6.36
CA ARG A 49 3.96 8.16 -6.01
C ARG A 49 5.09 8.37 -5.01
N ALA A 50 5.27 7.46 -4.06
CA ALA A 50 6.34 7.56 -3.07
C ALA A 50 7.75 7.37 -3.67
N ARG A 51 7.84 6.81 -4.88
CA ARG A 51 9.08 6.49 -5.59
C ARG A 51 9.38 7.41 -6.77
N ALA A 52 8.46 8.32 -7.11
CA ALA A 52 8.62 9.34 -8.14
C ALA A 52 9.38 10.55 -7.58
#